data_AF-C5LL93-F1
#
_entry.id   AF-C5LL93-F1
#
_cell.length_a   1.000
_cell.length_b   1.000
_cell.length_c   1.000
_cell.angle_alpha   90.00
_cell.angle_beta   90.00
_cell.angle_gamma   90.00
#
_symmetry.space_group_name_H-M   'P 1'
#
loop_
_entity.id
_entity.type
_entity.pdbx_description
1 polymer ?
#
loop_
_entity_poly.entity_id
_entity_poly.type
_entity_poly.pdbx_seq_one_letter_code
_entity_poly.pdbx_strand_id
1 'polypeptide(L)'
;MPVICLGPVCIPLWPLLALVLKPVWNLLPESVRDPIANAWYTMWEHCTFIPERFRPRRPVHRRGKAHCENGVCTWTRGDDNVKTEDDSTSTTKSTADIPQAKEDGEVIELQDPEEFDKLVVSKKLFIVDYSAEWCHPCQLIAPVFAELAQQYKDKATFVRVDVDALDDLALDNGVTSLPAFHIYQGNEKLETLVGANPEKLRATVAKRCGGN
;
A
#
# COMPACT_ATOMS: atom_id res chain seq x y z
N MET A 1 0.64 34.22 -18.85
CA MET A 1 1.60 33.08 -18.83
C MET A 1 1.88 32.70 -20.28
N PRO A 2 3.15 32.60 -20.71
CA PRO A 2 3.44 32.30 -22.11
C PRO A 2 3.04 30.84 -22.40
N VAL A 3 2.09 30.67 -23.31
CA VAL A 3 1.62 29.38 -23.82
C VAL A 3 2.12 29.30 -25.24
N ILE A 4 2.82 28.21 -25.60
CA ILE A 4 3.14 27.95 -26.99
C ILE A 4 2.04 27.06 -27.55
N CYS A 5 1.41 27.52 -28.61
CA CYS A 5 0.43 26.74 -29.37
C CYS A 5 1.17 26.06 -30.53
N LEU A 6 1.33 24.73 -30.46
CA LEU A 6 1.81 23.92 -31.57
C LEU A 6 0.58 23.24 -32.21
N GLY A 7 -0.05 23.93 -33.17
CA GLY A 7 -1.28 23.47 -33.80
C GLY A 7 -2.49 23.54 -32.85
N PRO A 8 -3.35 22.50 -32.77
CA PRO A 8 -4.54 22.50 -31.91
C PRO A 8 -4.23 22.32 -30.42
N VAL A 9 -2.94 22.18 -30.04
CA VAL A 9 -2.52 21.90 -28.66
C VAL A 9 -1.76 23.09 -28.08
N CYS A 10 -2.32 23.64 -27.00
CA CYS A 10 -1.73 24.68 -26.18
C CYS A 10 -0.93 24.04 -25.04
N ILE A 11 0.40 24.03 -25.13
CA ILE A 11 1.24 23.47 -24.05
C ILE A 11 1.73 24.62 -23.18
N PRO A 12 1.41 24.63 -21.87
CA PRO A 12 1.98 25.62 -20.96
C PRO A 12 3.50 25.41 -20.95
N LEU A 13 4.28 26.48 -21.15
CA LEU A 13 5.75 26.41 -21.13
C LEU A 13 6.33 26.13 -19.73
N TRP A 14 5.50 26.23 -18.70
CA TRP A 14 5.88 26.10 -17.31
C TRP A 14 6.60 24.78 -16.95
N PRO A 15 6.17 23.59 -17.40
CA PRO A 15 6.85 22.33 -17.09
C PRO A 15 8.28 22.27 -17.64
N LEU A 16 8.52 22.87 -18.81
CA LEU A 16 9.85 22.98 -19.41
C LEU A 16 10.73 23.99 -18.64
N LEU A 17 10.16 25.13 -18.26
CA LEU A 17 10.86 26.13 -17.46
C LEU A 17 11.22 25.60 -16.07
N ALA A 18 10.31 24.84 -15.44
CA ALA A 18 10.55 24.18 -14.16
C ALA A 18 11.66 23.13 -14.24
N LEU A 19 11.75 22.38 -15.35
CA LEU A 19 12.85 21.43 -15.59
C LEU A 19 14.21 22.13 -15.69
N VAL A 20 14.27 23.28 -16.37
CA VAL A 20 15.51 24.06 -16.54
C VAL A 20 15.92 24.77 -15.25
N LEU A 21 14.96 25.22 -14.43
CA LEU A 21 15.21 25.93 -13.16
C LEU A 21 15.40 24.98 -11.96
N LYS A 22 15.07 23.70 -12.10
CA LYS A 22 15.23 22.66 -11.06
C LYS A 22 16.64 22.57 -10.44
N PRO A 23 17.76 22.69 -11.19
CA PRO A 23 19.10 22.62 -10.61
C PRO A 23 19.40 23.82 -9.70
N VAL A 24 18.90 25.00 -10.06
CA VAL A 24 19.05 26.23 -9.28
C VAL A 24 18.13 26.21 -8.04
N TRP A 25 16.94 25.63 -8.18
CA TRP A 25 15.97 25.46 -7.10
C TRP A 25 16.50 24.58 -5.94
N ASN A 26 17.29 23.56 -6.28
CA ASN A 26 17.92 22.66 -5.31
C ASN A 26 19.11 23.28 -4.57
N LEU A 27 19.65 24.42 -5.06
CA LEU A 27 20.74 25.16 -4.42
C LEU A 27 20.26 26.26 -3.47
N LEU A 28 18.95 26.55 -3.43
CA LEU A 28 18.38 27.60 -2.58
C LEU A 28 18.08 27.07 -1.16
N PRO A 29 18.40 27.84 -0.09
CA PRO A 29 18.06 27.49 1.28
C PRO A 29 16.54 27.45 1.51
N GLU A 30 16.09 26.55 2.38
CA GLU A 30 14.67 26.22 2.62
C GLU A 30 13.81 27.44 2.97
N SER A 31 14.38 28.41 3.71
CA SER A 31 13.69 29.67 4.09
C SER A 31 13.12 30.49 2.92
N VAL A 32 13.64 30.32 1.70
CA VAL A 32 13.19 31.04 0.49
C VAL A 32 12.33 30.15 -0.40
N ARG A 33 12.50 28.82 -0.30
CA ARG A 33 11.81 27.83 -1.14
C ARG A 33 10.31 27.74 -0.82
N ASP A 34 9.99 27.70 0.46
CA ASP A 34 8.62 27.49 0.97
C ASP A 34 7.64 28.63 0.62
N PRO A 35 7.98 29.92 0.78
CA PRO A 35 7.06 31.00 0.41
C PRO A 35 6.81 31.07 -1.10
N ILE A 36 7.80 30.72 -1.93
CA ILE A 36 7.65 30.70 -3.38
C ILE A 36 6.78 29.50 -3.81
N ALA A 37 6.97 28.33 -3.20
CA ALA A 37 6.13 27.16 -3.44
C ALA A 37 4.66 27.44 -3.09
N ASN A 38 4.40 28.07 -1.94
CA ASN A 38 3.04 28.39 -1.50
C ASN A 38 2.38 29.47 -2.36
N ALA A 39 3.12 30.49 -2.79
CA ALA A 39 2.65 31.46 -3.78
C ALA A 39 2.36 30.81 -5.15
N TRP A 40 3.13 29.78 -5.52
CA TRP A 40 2.93 29.01 -6.74
C TRP A 40 1.65 28.17 -6.71
N TYR A 41 1.39 27.47 -5.60
CA TYR A 41 0.20 26.64 -5.42
C TYR A 41 -1.08 27.48 -5.37
N THR A 42 -1.06 28.62 -4.70
CA THR A 42 -2.21 29.55 -4.64
C THR A 42 -2.52 30.19 -6.00
N MET A 43 -1.49 30.50 -6.80
CA MET A 43 -1.66 30.95 -8.19
C MET A 43 -2.23 29.85 -9.10
N TRP A 44 -1.91 28.58 -8.83
CA TRP A 44 -2.40 27.42 -9.59
C TRP A 44 -3.89 27.14 -9.35
N GLU A 45 -4.39 27.34 -8.13
CA GLU A 45 -5.82 27.17 -7.79
C GLU A 45 -6.73 28.19 -8.48
N HIS A 46 -6.23 29.39 -8.78
CA HIS A 46 -7.01 30.44 -9.44
C HIS A 46 -7.09 30.31 -10.97
N CYS A 47 -6.28 29.44 -11.59
CA CYS A 47 -6.12 29.43 -13.05
C CYS A 47 -6.45 28.11 -13.76
N THR A 48 -7.03 27.11 -13.09
CA THR A 48 -7.37 25.85 -13.78
C THR A 48 -8.83 25.45 -13.55
N PHE A 49 -9.66 25.61 -14.59
CA PHE A 49 -10.90 24.87 -14.75
C PHE A 49 -10.54 23.39 -14.97
N ILE A 50 -10.41 22.65 -13.87
CA ILE A 50 -10.06 21.22 -13.88
C ILE A 50 -11.35 20.39 -13.98
N PRO A 51 -11.53 19.53 -15.01
CA PRO A 51 -12.61 18.56 -15.03
C PRO A 51 -12.48 17.57 -13.86
N GLU A 52 -13.61 17.26 -13.22
CA GLU A 52 -13.76 16.62 -11.90
C GLU A 52 -12.93 15.36 -11.62
N ARG A 53 -12.40 14.71 -12.66
CA ARG A 53 -11.58 13.50 -12.59
C ARG A 53 -10.22 13.70 -11.93
N PHE A 54 -9.73 14.94 -11.85
CA PHE A 54 -8.40 15.26 -11.29
C PHE A 54 -8.47 16.14 -10.03
N ARG A 55 -9.63 16.25 -9.37
CA ARG A 55 -9.63 16.85 -8.03
C ARG A 55 -8.87 15.91 -7.07
N PRO A 56 -7.84 16.39 -6.35
CA PRO A 56 -7.29 15.61 -5.25
C PRO A 56 -8.41 15.30 -4.25
N ARG A 57 -8.46 14.06 -3.76
CA ARG A 57 -9.42 13.71 -2.70
C ARG A 57 -9.13 14.63 -1.51
N ARG A 58 -10.17 15.32 -1.02
CA ARG A 58 -10.06 16.04 0.25
C ARG A 58 -9.55 15.05 1.30
N PRO A 59 -8.65 15.45 2.20
CA PRO A 59 -8.32 14.64 3.36
C PRO A 59 -9.62 14.24 4.05
N VAL A 60 -9.83 12.94 4.26
CA VAL A 60 -10.93 12.48 5.10
C VAL A 60 -10.61 12.95 6.50
N HIS A 61 -11.21 14.07 6.93
CA HIS A 61 -11.26 14.39 8.34
C HIS A 61 -11.89 13.19 9.05
N ARG A 62 -11.11 12.55 9.93
CA ARG A 62 -11.58 11.49 10.81
C ARG A 62 -12.85 11.97 11.50
N ARG A 63 -13.91 11.16 11.44
CA ARG A 63 -15.20 11.40 12.08
C ARG A 63 -15.01 11.68 13.57
N GLY A 64 -15.09 12.95 13.97
CA GLY A 64 -15.43 13.37 15.33
C GLY A 64 -16.90 13.78 15.36
N LYS A 65 -17.61 13.51 16.47
CA LYS A 65 -18.98 14.03 16.66
C LYS A 65 -18.87 15.51 17.07
N ALA A 66 -19.50 16.39 16.30
CA ALA A 66 -19.73 17.75 16.74
C ALA A 66 -20.87 17.76 17.77
N HIS A 67 -20.63 18.35 18.93
CA HIS A 67 -21.70 18.72 19.85
C HIS A 67 -21.95 20.22 19.68
N CYS A 68 -23.20 20.58 19.40
CA CYS A 68 -23.62 21.97 19.31
C CYS A 68 -24.74 22.19 20.33
N GLU A 69 -24.50 23.10 21.26
CA GLU A 69 -25.49 23.62 22.20
C GLU A 69 -25.40 25.15 22.20
N ASN A 70 -26.55 25.84 22.21
CA ASN A 70 -26.64 27.31 22.23
C ASN A 70 -25.81 28.04 21.15
N GLY A 71 -25.70 27.46 19.95
CA GLY A 71 -25.04 28.08 18.80
C GLY A 71 -23.52 28.06 18.83
N VAL A 72 -22.91 27.39 19.81
CA VAL A 72 -21.45 27.20 19.89
C VAL A 72 -21.15 25.72 19.62
N CYS A 73 -20.38 25.46 18.58
CA CYS A 73 -19.93 24.11 18.26
C CYS A 73 -18.48 23.95 18.72
N THR A 74 -18.26 23.01 19.64
CA THR A 74 -16.92 22.68 20.15
C THR A 74 -16.50 21.30 19.64
N TRP A 75 -15.20 21.14 19.37
CA TRP A 75 -14.61 19.89 18.93
C TRP A 75 -13.81 19.30 20.07
N THR A 76 -14.25 18.17 20.61
CA THR A 76 -13.42 17.38 21.53
C THR A 76 -12.68 16.31 20.74
N ARG A 77 -11.36 16.27 20.93
CA ARG A 77 -10.50 15.18 20.46
C ARG A 77 -10.78 14.01 21.42
N GLY A 78 -11.52 13.03 20.96
CA GLY A 78 -11.94 11.91 21.79
C GLY A 78 -10.77 10.96 22.06
N ASP A 79 -10.22 11.06 23.26
CA ASP A 79 -9.42 10.01 23.90
C ASP A 79 -10.36 9.21 24.82
N ASP A 80 -10.40 7.90 24.58
CA ASP A 80 -10.76 6.76 25.42
C ASP A 80 -12.09 6.67 26.20
N ASN A 81 -12.83 5.60 25.82
CA ASN A 81 -13.59 4.68 26.68
C ASN A 81 -14.94 5.14 27.30
N VAL A 82 -16.04 4.47 26.90
CA VAL A 82 -16.97 3.73 27.79
C VAL A 82 -18.12 3.12 26.98
N LYS A 83 -18.42 1.85 27.30
CA LYS A 83 -19.50 0.97 26.83
C LYS A 83 -20.90 1.53 27.11
N THR A 84 -21.84 1.17 26.23
CA THR A 84 -23.09 0.43 26.52
C THR A 84 -23.70 0.02 25.15
N GLU A 85 -23.92 -1.26 24.81
CA GLU A 85 -25.07 -2.09 25.25
C GLU A 85 -26.37 -1.32 24.95
N ASP A 86 -27.23 -1.67 23.98
CA ASP A 86 -27.81 -2.97 23.68
C ASP A 86 -28.51 -3.03 22.31
N ASP A 87 -28.83 -4.28 21.94
CA ASP A 87 -29.97 -4.75 21.12
C ASP A 87 -29.66 -5.10 19.64
N SER A 88 -29.21 -6.34 19.37
CA SER A 88 -30.04 -7.53 19.09
C SER A 88 -30.50 -7.57 17.61
N THR A 89 -30.33 -8.60 16.78
CA THR A 89 -29.84 -9.97 16.92
C THR A 89 -29.66 -10.54 15.50
N SER A 90 -28.49 -11.08 15.16
CA SER A 90 -28.32 -12.38 14.46
C SER A 90 -26.85 -12.65 14.08
N THR A 91 -26.07 -13.01 15.10
CA THR A 91 -25.26 -14.24 15.23
C THR A 91 -24.82 -14.89 13.89
N THR A 92 -23.55 -14.86 13.49
CA THR A 92 -22.37 -15.60 14.03
C THR A 92 -21.15 -15.15 13.20
N LYS A 93 -19.90 -15.00 13.65
CA LYS A 93 -19.18 -15.12 14.93
C LYS A 93 -17.85 -14.37 14.70
N SER A 94 -17.74 -13.13 15.18
CA SER A 94 -16.47 -12.42 15.30
C SER A 94 -15.90 -12.77 16.67
N THR A 95 -14.75 -13.43 16.71
CA THR A 95 -13.96 -13.59 17.92
C THR A 95 -12.86 -12.54 17.87
N ALA A 96 -12.95 -11.55 18.76
CA ALA A 96 -11.85 -10.67 19.11
C ALA A 96 -10.83 -11.41 20.01
N ASP A 97 -9.61 -10.89 20.01
CA ASP A 97 -8.49 -11.21 20.90
C ASP A 97 -7.97 -12.64 20.86
N ILE A 98 -6.93 -12.86 20.05
CA ILE A 98 -5.97 -13.92 20.37
C ILE A 98 -4.53 -13.46 20.08
N PRO A 99 -3.66 -13.29 21.10
CA PRO A 99 -2.22 -13.36 20.90
C PRO A 99 -1.90 -14.84 20.68
N GLN A 100 -1.77 -15.26 19.42
CA GLN A 100 -1.73 -16.68 19.10
C GLN A 100 -0.42 -17.08 18.43
N ALA A 101 0.23 -18.02 19.11
CA ALA A 101 1.47 -18.67 18.71
C ALA A 101 1.33 -19.35 17.34
N LYS A 102 2.41 -19.26 16.56
CA LYS A 102 2.63 -19.91 15.25
C LYS A 102 2.11 -21.34 15.23
N GLU A 103 1.12 -21.61 14.38
CA GLU A 103 0.72 -22.95 13.96
C GLU A 103 1.18 -23.21 12.51
N ASP A 104 1.64 -24.42 12.27
CA ASP A 104 2.40 -24.85 11.10
C ASP A 104 1.46 -25.08 9.91
N GLY A 105 1.21 -24.03 9.14
CA GLY A 105 0.36 -24.06 7.96
C GLY A 105 -0.34 -22.73 7.65
N GLU A 106 -0.17 -21.73 8.51
CA GLU A 106 -0.70 -20.39 8.31
C GLU A 106 0.27 -19.49 7.53
N VAL A 107 -0.28 -18.52 6.82
CA VAL A 107 0.50 -17.50 6.11
C VAL A 107 1.14 -16.59 7.15
N ILE A 108 2.47 -16.52 7.14
CA ILE A 108 3.21 -15.71 8.10
C ILE A 108 3.19 -14.25 7.63
N GLU A 109 2.74 -13.34 8.47
CA GLU A 109 2.81 -11.90 8.19
C GLU A 109 4.16 -11.35 8.67
N LEU A 110 4.93 -10.76 7.77
CA LEU A 110 6.18 -10.09 8.09
C LEU A 110 5.89 -8.66 8.55
N GLN A 111 6.36 -8.32 9.76
CA GLN A 111 6.32 -6.95 10.28
C GLN A 111 7.67 -6.26 10.20
N ASP A 112 8.77 -7.03 10.27
CA ASP A 112 10.13 -6.51 10.30
C ASP A 112 10.97 -7.04 9.12
N PRO A 113 11.90 -6.24 8.57
CA PRO A 113 12.79 -6.68 7.50
C PRO A 113 13.78 -7.77 7.96
N GLU A 114 14.14 -7.80 9.24
CA GLU A 114 15.06 -8.82 9.77
C GLU A 114 14.48 -10.24 9.70
N GLU A 115 13.15 -10.37 9.75
CA GLU A 115 12.50 -11.67 9.61
C GLU A 115 12.60 -12.21 8.19
N PHE A 116 12.60 -11.32 7.18
CA PHE A 116 12.86 -11.68 5.80
C PHE A 116 14.28 -12.23 5.62
N ASP A 117 15.28 -11.58 6.23
CA ASP A 117 16.67 -12.05 6.17
C ASP A 117 16.85 -13.44 6.79
N LYS A 118 16.13 -13.74 7.89
CA LYS A 118 16.14 -15.08 8.50
C LYS A 118 15.58 -16.14 7.55
N LEU A 119 14.54 -15.82 6.78
CA LEU A 119 13.97 -16.72 5.77
C LEU A 119 14.96 -17.00 4.64
N VAL A 120 15.67 -15.96 4.17
CA VAL A 120 16.74 -16.08 3.17
C VAL A 120 17.85 -16.99 3.65
N VAL A 121 18.29 -16.84 4.91
CA VAL A 121 19.36 -17.66 5.51
C VAL A 121 18.92 -19.12 5.69
N SER A 122 17.62 -19.38 5.90
CA SER A 122 17.09 -20.74 6.14
C SER A 122 17.27 -21.69 4.95
N LYS A 123 17.54 -21.17 3.74
CA LYS A 123 17.66 -21.92 2.47
C LYS A 123 16.45 -22.78 2.09
N LYS A 124 15.34 -22.67 2.81
CA LYS A 124 14.07 -23.31 2.46
C LYS A 124 13.41 -22.56 1.31
N LEU A 125 12.52 -23.25 0.60
CA LEU A 125 11.66 -22.61 -0.39
C LEU A 125 10.65 -21.74 0.37
N PHE A 126 10.58 -20.46 0.06
CA PHE A 126 9.56 -19.57 0.62
C PHE A 126 8.96 -18.69 -0.47
N ILE A 127 7.68 -18.37 -0.29
CA ILE A 127 6.88 -17.62 -1.25
C ILE A 127 6.35 -16.39 -0.54
N VAL A 128 6.60 -15.24 -1.11
CA VAL A 128 6.23 -13.93 -0.56
C VAL A 128 5.11 -13.33 -1.40
N ASP A 129 3.99 -13.02 -0.78
CA ASP A 129 2.88 -12.24 -1.32
C ASP A 129 3.02 -10.78 -0.89
N TYR A 130 3.27 -9.90 -1.85
CA TYR A 130 3.26 -8.46 -1.64
C TYR A 130 1.86 -7.92 -1.89
N SER A 131 1.23 -7.45 -0.82
CA SER A 131 -0.18 -7.05 -0.79
C SER A 131 -0.35 -5.71 -0.07
N ALA A 132 -1.56 -5.16 -0.16
CA ALA A 132 -1.96 -3.94 0.55
C ALA A 132 -3.46 -3.98 0.86
N GLU A 133 -3.88 -3.35 1.95
CA GLU A 133 -5.30 -3.33 2.36
C GLU A 133 -6.21 -2.67 1.31
N TRP A 134 -5.71 -1.62 0.64
CA TRP A 134 -6.44 -0.87 -0.39
C TRP A 134 -6.47 -1.58 -1.75
N CYS A 135 -5.77 -2.71 -1.90
CA CYS A 135 -5.72 -3.48 -3.13
C CYS A 135 -6.86 -4.52 -3.20
N HIS A 136 -7.98 -4.14 -3.83
CA HIS A 136 -9.11 -5.06 -3.98
C HIS A 136 -8.78 -6.37 -4.74
N PRO A 137 -8.02 -6.36 -5.86
CA PRO A 137 -7.60 -7.60 -6.52
C PRO A 137 -6.75 -8.52 -5.64
N CYS A 138 -6.01 -7.96 -4.67
CA CYS A 138 -5.20 -8.74 -3.73
C CYS A 138 -6.09 -9.52 -2.75
N GLN A 139 -7.19 -8.93 -2.29
CA GLN A 139 -8.16 -9.60 -1.43
C GLN A 139 -8.84 -10.81 -2.10
N LEU A 140 -9.02 -10.76 -3.42
CA LEU A 140 -9.60 -11.87 -4.19
C LEU A 140 -8.68 -13.09 -4.27
N ILE A 141 -7.36 -12.88 -4.29
CA ILE A 141 -6.37 -13.96 -4.42
C ILE A 141 -5.86 -14.45 -3.05
N ALA A 142 -6.02 -13.67 -2.00
CA ALA A 142 -5.69 -14.05 -0.62
C ALA A 142 -6.23 -15.44 -0.19
N PRO A 143 -7.50 -15.83 -0.42
CA PRO A 143 -7.98 -17.16 -0.04
C PRO A 143 -7.27 -18.28 -0.82
N VAL A 144 -6.95 -18.04 -2.11
CA VAL A 144 -6.21 -19.01 -2.92
C VAL A 144 -4.78 -19.17 -2.41
N PHE A 145 -4.15 -18.10 -1.96
CA PHE A 145 -2.83 -18.14 -1.36
C PHE A 145 -2.84 -18.90 -0.02
N ALA A 146 -3.86 -18.68 0.81
CA ALA A 146 -4.04 -19.41 2.07
C ALA A 146 -4.30 -20.92 1.85
N GLU A 147 -5.11 -21.29 0.85
CA GLU A 147 -5.29 -22.70 0.45
C GLU A 147 -3.95 -23.36 0.08
N LEU A 148 -3.12 -22.66 -0.72
CA LEU A 148 -1.81 -23.14 -1.11
C LEU A 148 -0.85 -23.27 0.07
N ALA A 149 -0.91 -22.33 1.02
CA ALA A 149 -0.11 -22.39 2.24
C ALA A 149 -0.41 -23.65 3.06
N GLN A 150 -1.70 -23.97 3.22
CA GLN A 150 -2.12 -25.19 3.91
C GLN A 150 -1.73 -26.46 3.16
N GLN A 151 -1.85 -26.47 1.82
CA GLN A 151 -1.52 -27.63 0.99
C GLN A 151 -0.01 -27.95 0.99
N TYR A 152 0.84 -26.93 1.05
CA TYR A 152 2.30 -27.07 0.89
C TYR A 152 3.10 -26.70 2.14
N LYS A 153 2.47 -26.66 3.32
CA LYS A 153 3.09 -26.29 4.60
C LYS A 153 4.41 -27.01 4.92
N ASP A 154 4.53 -28.28 4.52
CA ASP A 154 5.70 -29.11 4.82
C ASP A 154 6.86 -28.86 3.85
N LYS A 155 6.60 -28.19 2.72
CA LYS A 155 7.54 -28.03 1.60
C LYS A 155 7.98 -26.59 1.40
N ALA A 156 7.09 -25.63 1.62
CA ALA A 156 7.36 -24.22 1.42
C ALA A 156 6.77 -23.37 2.55
N THR A 157 7.47 -22.29 2.89
CA THR A 157 6.96 -21.28 3.82
C THR A 157 6.25 -20.18 3.06
N PHE A 158 5.00 -19.91 3.42
CA PHE A 158 4.20 -18.85 2.79
C PHE A 158 4.19 -17.63 3.68
N VAL A 159 4.43 -16.49 3.06
CA VAL A 159 4.71 -15.24 3.76
C VAL A 159 3.97 -14.11 3.07
N ARG A 160 3.38 -13.21 3.85
CA ARG A 160 2.69 -12.02 3.38
C ARG A 160 3.44 -10.79 3.87
N VAL A 161 3.68 -9.86 2.96
CA VAL A 161 4.31 -8.57 3.21
C VAL A 161 3.30 -7.49 2.83
N ASP A 162 2.99 -6.63 3.80
CA ASP A 162 2.26 -5.40 3.51
C ASP A 162 3.25 -4.35 2.98
N VAL A 163 3.02 -3.87 1.76
CA VAL A 163 3.88 -2.86 1.14
C VAL A 163 3.72 -1.47 1.73
N ASP A 164 2.63 -1.21 2.46
CA ASP A 164 2.46 0.06 3.19
C ASP A 164 3.24 0.04 4.52
N ALA A 165 3.50 -1.15 5.08
CA ALA A 165 4.27 -1.32 6.31
C ALA A 165 5.79 -1.47 6.05
N LEU A 166 6.15 -2.15 4.96
CA LEU A 166 7.54 -2.45 4.57
C LEU A 166 7.79 -1.99 3.12
N ASP A 167 7.69 -0.68 2.89
CA ASP A 167 7.85 -0.06 1.57
C ASP A 167 9.27 -0.22 1.01
N ASP A 168 10.29 0.04 1.84
CA ASP A 168 11.70 -0.12 1.47
C ASP A 168 12.00 -1.56 0.99
N LEU A 169 11.52 -2.56 1.73
CA LEU A 169 11.72 -3.98 1.39
C LEU A 169 11.03 -4.35 0.06
N ALA A 170 9.84 -3.82 -0.20
CA ALA A 170 9.14 -4.04 -1.46
C ALA A 170 9.86 -3.38 -2.64
N LEU A 171 10.38 -2.16 -2.45
CA LEU A 171 11.15 -1.43 -3.46
C LEU A 171 12.46 -2.14 -3.80
N ASP A 172 13.22 -2.57 -2.78
CA ASP A 172 14.50 -3.28 -2.96
C ASP A 172 14.33 -4.62 -3.69
N ASN A 173 13.21 -5.31 -3.43
CA ASN A 173 12.88 -6.56 -4.12
C ASN A 173 12.32 -6.36 -5.54
N GLY A 174 12.08 -5.11 -5.96
CA GLY A 174 11.63 -4.74 -7.30
C GLY A 174 10.14 -4.90 -7.53
N VAL A 175 9.32 -4.72 -6.50
CA VAL A 175 7.86 -4.79 -6.61
C VAL A 175 7.32 -3.54 -7.30
N THR A 176 6.86 -3.68 -8.54
CA THR A 176 6.36 -2.55 -9.34
C THR A 176 4.83 -2.46 -9.39
N SER A 177 4.12 -3.54 -9.07
CA SER A 177 2.67 -3.62 -9.21
C SER A 177 2.11 -4.69 -8.27
N LEU A 178 0.91 -4.45 -7.74
CA LEU A 178 0.25 -5.35 -6.80
C LEU A 178 -0.95 -6.06 -7.45
N PRO A 179 -1.25 -7.31 -7.05
CA PRO A 179 -0.43 -8.15 -6.19
C PRO A 179 0.84 -8.64 -6.93
N ALA A 180 1.91 -8.89 -6.20
CA ALA A 180 3.11 -9.53 -6.71
C ALA A 180 3.51 -10.70 -5.82
N PHE A 181 3.89 -11.81 -6.43
CA PHE A 181 4.39 -13.00 -5.74
C PHE A 181 5.84 -13.22 -6.14
N HIS A 182 6.70 -13.41 -5.16
CA HIS A 182 8.10 -13.76 -5.37
C HIS A 182 8.40 -15.10 -4.71
N ILE A 183 9.06 -15.97 -5.46
CA ILE A 183 9.44 -17.30 -4.99
C ILE A 183 10.95 -17.32 -4.83
N TYR A 184 11.39 -17.62 -3.61
CA TYR A 184 12.79 -17.64 -3.23
C TYR A 184 13.18 -19.04 -2.78
N GLN A 185 14.42 -19.40 -3.08
CA GLN A 185 15.07 -20.57 -2.52
C GLN A 185 16.42 -20.14 -1.96
N GLY A 186 16.48 -19.94 -0.65
CA GLY A 186 17.61 -19.27 -0.01
C GLY A 186 17.76 -17.82 -0.49
N ASN A 187 18.93 -17.49 -1.02
CA ASN A 187 19.26 -16.13 -1.48
C ASN A 187 18.94 -15.88 -2.97
N GLU A 188 18.38 -16.87 -3.67
CA GLU A 188 18.07 -16.75 -5.09
C GLU A 188 16.56 -16.57 -5.31
N LYS A 189 16.20 -15.53 -6.07
CA LYS A 189 14.83 -15.31 -6.55
C LYS A 189 14.60 -16.18 -7.79
N LEU A 190 13.85 -17.26 -7.63
CA LEU A 190 13.60 -18.25 -8.69
C LEU A 190 12.60 -17.75 -9.72
N GLU A 191 11.53 -17.13 -9.26
CA GLU A 191 10.41 -16.73 -10.12
C GLU A 191 9.66 -15.54 -9.54
N THR A 192 9.15 -14.68 -10.42
CA THR A 192 8.35 -13.52 -10.07
C THR A 192 7.06 -13.57 -10.86
N LEU A 193 5.94 -13.48 -10.16
CA LEU A 193 4.61 -13.40 -10.72
C LEU A 193 4.02 -12.05 -10.35
N VAL A 194 3.46 -11.35 -11.33
CA VAL A 194 2.80 -10.06 -11.12
C VAL A 194 1.36 -10.18 -11.61
N GLY A 195 0.44 -9.67 -10.81
CA GLY A 195 -1.00 -9.64 -11.09
C GLY A 195 -1.79 -10.76 -10.40
N ALA A 196 -3.09 -10.54 -10.27
CA ALA A 196 -4.03 -11.45 -9.62
C ALA A 196 -4.44 -12.62 -10.54
N ASN A 197 -3.49 -13.53 -10.85
CA ASN A 197 -3.77 -14.73 -11.64
C ASN A 197 -3.63 -16.01 -10.79
N PRO A 198 -4.74 -16.61 -10.33
CA PRO A 198 -4.72 -17.77 -9.44
C PRO A 198 -4.23 -19.04 -10.12
N GLU A 199 -4.52 -19.23 -11.42
CA GLU A 199 -4.07 -20.42 -12.16
C GLU A 199 -2.56 -20.45 -12.31
N LYS A 200 -1.97 -19.29 -12.68
CA LYS A 200 -0.53 -19.15 -12.82
C LYS A 200 0.17 -19.36 -11.48
N LEU A 201 -0.38 -18.79 -10.40
CA LEU A 201 0.14 -18.98 -9.05
C LEU A 201 0.14 -20.46 -8.65
N ARG A 202 -0.99 -21.16 -8.80
CA ARG A 202 -1.10 -22.60 -8.50
C ARG A 202 -0.13 -23.43 -9.33
N ALA A 203 -0.01 -23.15 -10.62
CA ALA A 203 0.90 -23.87 -11.51
C ALA A 203 2.37 -23.68 -11.12
N THR A 204 2.79 -22.45 -10.83
CA THR A 204 4.17 -22.17 -10.42
C THR A 204 4.49 -22.79 -9.05
N VAL A 205 3.59 -22.68 -8.07
CA VAL A 205 3.77 -23.31 -6.74
C VAL A 205 3.83 -24.83 -6.88
N ALA A 206 2.93 -25.44 -7.66
CA ALA A 206 2.96 -26.88 -7.92
C ALA A 206 4.26 -27.31 -8.62
N LYS A 207 4.77 -26.52 -9.58
CA LYS A 207 6.04 -26.79 -10.26
C LYS A 207 7.25 -26.76 -9.31
N ARG A 208 7.27 -25.83 -8.34
CA ARG A 208 8.41 -25.66 -7.42
C ARG A 208 8.32 -26.55 -6.18
N CYS A 209 7.11 -26.77 -5.64
CA CYS A 209 6.89 -27.62 -4.47
C CYS A 209 6.63 -29.09 -4.84
N GLY A 210 6.18 -29.37 -6.05
CA GLY A 210 5.82 -30.71 -6.53
C GLY A 210 6.97 -31.49 -7.17
N GLY A 211 8.20 -30.98 -7.14
CA GLY A 211 9.36 -31.59 -7.78
C GLY A 211 9.54 -33.06 -7.39
N ASN A 212 9.42 -33.92 -8.40
CA ASN A 212 9.94 -35.29 -8.42
C ASN A 212 11.02 -35.33 -9.50
#